data_AF-A0A453I5E3-F1
#
_entry.id   AF-A0A453I5E3-F1
#
_cell.length_a   1.000
_cell.length_b   1.000
_cell.length_c   1.000
_cell.angle_alpha   90.00
_cell.angle_beta   90.00
_cell.angle_gamma   90.00
#
_symmetry.space_group_name_H-M   'P 1'
#
loop_
_entity.id
_entity.type
_entity.pdbx_description
1 polymer ?
#
loop_
_entity_poly.entity_id
_entity_poly.type
_entity_poly.pdbx_seq_one_letter_code
_entity_poly.pdbx_strand_id
1 'polypeptide(L)'
;SVGLGALQLAHPGLQHHPRCLLCDQEPETIRHLLLECPFARKAWHEVLAWLRIPAPIPNCEPSLMDWWKHAKENTPLILHKALKSVALLVPWMVWKPRNSCVLDNA
;
A
#
# COMPACT_ATOMS: atom_id res chain seq x y z
N SER A 1 20.22 -44.26 6.56
CA SER A 1 21.15 -43.39 7.29
C SER A 1 21.54 -42.21 6.43
N VAL A 2 21.24 -41.03 6.96
CA VAL A 2 21.82 -39.70 6.69
C VAL A 2 21.77 -39.18 5.25
N GLY A 3 20.76 -38.34 4.99
CA GLY A 3 20.73 -37.42 3.87
C GLY A 3 21.74 -36.28 4.06
N LEU A 4 22.48 -35.98 3.00
CA LEU A 4 23.34 -34.80 2.91
C LEU A 4 22.46 -33.57 2.71
N GLY A 5 22.29 -32.81 3.78
CA GLY A 5 21.61 -31.53 3.79
C GLY A 5 22.37 -30.50 2.96
N ALA A 6 21.84 -30.20 1.79
CA ALA A 6 22.08 -28.92 1.14
C ALA A 6 21.42 -27.84 2.02
N LEU A 7 22.24 -27.01 2.66
CA LEU A 7 21.78 -25.81 3.34
C LEU A 7 21.29 -24.81 2.29
N GLN A 8 20.07 -25.01 1.81
CA GLN A 8 19.33 -23.97 1.12
C GLN A 8 18.85 -23.03 2.21
N LEU A 9 19.38 -21.81 2.24
CA LEU A 9 18.80 -20.70 3.00
C LEU A 9 17.43 -20.39 2.38
N ALA A 10 16.44 -21.22 2.69
CA ALA A 10 15.05 -20.90 2.45
C ALA A 10 14.74 -19.72 3.37
N HIS A 11 14.61 -18.52 2.81
CA HIS A 11 13.91 -17.43 3.49
C HIS A 11 12.50 -17.94 3.80
N PRO A 12 12.12 -18.19 5.06
CA PRO A 12 10.78 -18.73 5.38
C PRO A 12 9.66 -17.70 5.17
N GLY A 13 9.99 -16.50 4.68
CA GLY A 13 9.16 -15.31 4.76
C GLY A 13 8.43 -14.94 3.48
N LEU A 14 7.72 -15.87 2.84
CA LEU A 14 6.62 -15.52 1.94
C LEU A 14 5.69 -16.72 1.74
N GLN A 15 4.96 -17.11 2.79
CA GLN A 15 3.71 -17.85 2.57
C GLN A 15 2.87 -16.97 1.64
N HIS A 16 2.72 -17.39 0.38
CA HIS A 16 2.00 -16.63 -0.63
C HIS A 16 0.52 -16.69 -0.28
N HIS A 17 0.07 -15.83 0.63
CA HIS A 17 -1.34 -15.74 0.92
C HIS A 17 -2.06 -15.32 -0.37
N PRO A 18 -3.11 -16.06 -0.78
CA PRO A 18 -3.78 -15.79 -2.06
C PRO A 18 -4.57 -14.48 -2.03
N ARG A 19 -4.71 -13.83 -0.87
CA ARG A 19 -5.49 -12.61 -0.65
C ARG A 19 -4.72 -11.59 0.21
N CYS A 20 -5.09 -10.33 0.09
CA CYS A 20 -4.47 -9.22 0.82
C CYS A 20 -4.67 -9.36 2.33
N LEU A 21 -3.57 -9.26 3.09
CA LEU A 21 -3.58 -9.46 4.54
C LEU A 21 -4.35 -8.40 5.33
N LEU A 22 -4.62 -7.25 4.71
CA LEU A 22 -5.33 -6.15 5.37
C LEU A 22 -6.85 -6.24 5.21
N CYS A 23 -7.35 -6.79 4.10
CA CYS A 23 -8.78 -6.79 3.78
C CYS A 23 -9.38 -8.17 3.51
N ASP A 24 -8.55 -9.19 3.26
CA ASP A 24 -8.90 -10.57 2.90
C ASP A 24 -9.91 -10.72 1.74
N GLN A 25 -10.01 -9.73 0.85
CA GLN A 25 -11.01 -9.71 -0.23
C GLN A 25 -10.44 -10.13 -1.59
N GLU A 26 -9.34 -9.51 -2.01
CA GLU A 26 -8.75 -9.66 -3.35
C GLU A 26 -7.29 -10.14 -3.26
N PRO A 27 -6.72 -10.70 -4.35
CA PRO A 27 -5.30 -11.01 -4.42
C PRO A 27 -4.41 -9.83 -4.09
N GLU A 28 -3.39 -10.06 -3.28
CA GLU A 28 -2.45 -9.00 -2.92
C GLU A 28 -1.58 -8.63 -4.13
N THR A 29 -1.82 -7.44 -4.67
CA THR A 29 -0.93 -6.79 -5.64
C THR A 29 -0.53 -5.42 -5.08
N ILE A 30 0.55 -4.82 -5.60
CA ILE A 30 0.94 -3.46 -5.20
C ILE A 30 -0.20 -2.47 -5.50
N ARG A 31 -0.89 -2.64 -6.63
CA ARG A 31 -2.04 -1.80 -7.00
C ARG A 31 -3.17 -1.95 -5.99
N HIS A 32 -3.55 -3.19 -5.67
CA HIS A 32 -4.57 -3.46 -4.68
C HIS A 32 -4.18 -2.89 -3.31
N LEU A 33 -2.99 -3.27 -2.81
CA LEU A 33 -2.51 -2.87 -1.49
C LEU A 33 -2.48 -1.34 -1.31
N LEU A 34 -2.09 -0.58 -2.33
CA LEU A 34 -1.91 0.87 -2.19
C LEU A 34 -3.12 1.71 -2.63
N LEU A 35 -3.94 1.22 -3.58
CA LEU A 35 -4.97 2.04 -4.23
C LEU A 35 -6.39 1.52 -4.01
N GLU A 36 -6.60 0.20 -4.01
CA GLU A 36 -7.96 -0.38 -4.03
C GLU A 36 -8.39 -0.95 -2.68
N CYS A 37 -7.42 -1.44 -1.89
CA CYS A 37 -7.65 -2.06 -0.60
C CYS A 37 -8.50 -1.13 0.27
N PRO A 38 -9.63 -1.58 0.84
CA PRO A 38 -10.49 -0.75 1.67
C PRO A 38 -9.74 -0.08 2.83
N PHE A 39 -8.75 -0.76 3.41
CA PHE A 39 -7.86 -0.20 4.41
C PHE A 39 -7.05 0.99 3.87
N ALA A 40 -6.43 0.83 2.70
CA ALA A 40 -5.65 1.88 2.05
C ALA A 40 -6.53 3.05 1.63
N ARG A 41 -7.69 2.80 1.02
CA ARG A 41 -8.66 3.85 0.65
C ARG A 41 -9.11 4.68 1.86
N LYS A 42 -9.32 4.03 3.01
CA LYS A 42 -9.61 4.73 4.26
C LYS A 42 -8.42 5.59 4.69
N ALA A 43 -7.20 5.06 4.67
CA ALA A 43 -6.00 5.84 5.02
C ALA A 43 -5.82 7.08 4.12
N TRP A 44 -6.04 6.95 2.81
CA TRP A 44 -6.05 8.07 1.87
C TRP A 44 -7.11 9.11 2.24
N HIS A 45 -8.35 8.67 2.46
CA HIS A 45 -9.45 9.54 2.84
C HIS A 45 -9.14 10.35 4.10
N GLU A 46 -8.74 9.67 5.18
CA GLU A 46 -8.47 10.30 6.47
C GLU A 46 -7.33 11.32 6.38
N VAL A 47 -6.22 10.97 5.72
CA VAL A 47 -5.06 11.87 5.61
C VAL A 47 -5.37 13.09 4.72
N LEU A 48 -6.04 12.89 3.58
CA LEU A 48 -6.43 13.99 2.70
C LEU A 48 -7.46 14.92 3.37
N ALA A 49 -8.44 14.35 4.07
CA ALA A 49 -9.45 15.11 4.81
C ALA A 49 -8.83 15.90 5.96
N TRP A 50 -7.95 15.28 6.74
CA TRP A 50 -7.26 15.93 7.86
C TRP A 50 -6.40 17.11 7.41
N LEU A 51 -5.69 16.97 6.28
CA LEU A 51 -4.87 18.04 5.69
C LEU A 51 -5.66 19.03 4.83
N ARG A 52 -6.97 18.79 4.62
CA ARG A 52 -7.83 19.56 3.72
C ARG A 52 -7.26 19.70 2.30
N ILE A 53 -6.64 18.64 1.79
CA ILE A 53 -6.12 18.60 0.42
C ILE A 53 -7.24 18.11 -0.50
N PRO A 54 -7.67 18.91 -1.49
CA PRO A 54 -8.78 18.57 -2.37
C PRO A 54 -8.38 17.58 -3.50
N ALA A 55 -7.55 16.58 -3.17
CA ALA A 55 -7.15 15.57 -4.12
C ALA A 55 -8.14 14.39 -4.12
N PRO A 56 -8.34 13.71 -5.27
CA PRO A 56 -9.13 12.50 -5.32
C PRO A 56 -8.45 11.37 -4.54
N ILE A 57 -9.26 10.51 -3.91
CA ILE A 57 -8.78 9.25 -3.34
C ILE A 57 -8.45 8.30 -4.50
N PRO A 58 -7.32 7.58 -4.49
CA PRO A 58 -7.04 6.59 -5.52
C PRO A 58 -8.15 5.54 -5.60
N ASN A 59 -8.48 5.12 -6.82
CA ASN A 59 -9.58 4.18 -7.02
C ASN A 59 -9.34 3.21 -8.18
N CYS A 60 -9.06 3.73 -9.38
CA CYS A 60 -9.02 2.91 -10.61
C CYS A 60 -7.74 3.12 -11.42
N GLU A 61 -6.82 3.92 -10.90
CA GLU A 61 -5.59 4.25 -11.58
C GLU A 61 -4.68 3.01 -11.69
N PRO A 62 -4.03 2.80 -12.85
CA PRO A 62 -3.19 1.63 -13.06
C PRO A 62 -1.98 1.59 -12.12
N SER A 63 -1.53 2.76 -11.65
CA SER A 63 -0.44 2.87 -10.69
C SER A 63 -0.58 4.10 -9.79
N LEU A 64 0.16 4.11 -8.69
CA LEU A 64 0.28 5.27 -7.80
C LEU A 64 0.80 6.51 -8.53
N MET A 65 1.65 6.33 -9.54
CA MET A 65 2.18 7.43 -10.35
C MET A 65 1.11 8.06 -11.25
N ASP A 66 0.16 7.26 -11.74
CA ASP A 66 -0.94 7.77 -12.55
C ASP A 66 -1.95 8.52 -11.68
N TRP A 67 -2.25 7.99 -10.49
CA TRP A 67 -2.98 8.74 -9.46
C TRP A 67 -2.27 10.06 -9.11
N TRP A 68 -0.96 10.05 -8.93
CA TRP A 68 -0.19 11.26 -8.61
C TRP A 68 -0.34 12.35 -9.68
N LYS A 69 -0.25 11.98 -10.97
CA LYS A 69 -0.46 12.91 -12.08
C LYS A 69 -1.88 13.50 -12.05
N HIS A 70 -2.88 12.64 -11.91
CA HIS A 70 -4.28 13.05 -11.83
C HIS A 70 -4.56 13.95 -10.61
N ALA A 71 -4.03 13.60 -9.43
CA ALA A 71 -4.20 14.38 -8.22
C ALA A 71 -3.55 15.76 -8.32
N LYS A 72 -2.38 15.87 -8.98
CA LYS A 72 -1.72 17.16 -9.22
C LYS A 72 -2.55 18.11 -10.08
N GLU A 73 -3.23 17.59 -11.10
CA GLU A 73 -4.09 18.40 -11.99
C GLU A 73 -5.31 18.98 -11.23
N ASN A 74 -5.79 18.25 -10.23
CA ASN A 74 -6.97 18.62 -9.43
C ASN A 74 -6.62 19.37 -8.13
N THR A 75 -5.34 19.60 -7.85
CA THR A 75 -4.87 20.23 -6.60
C THR A 75 -4.17 21.56 -6.87
N PRO A 76 -4.49 22.64 -6.13
CA PRO A 76 -3.77 23.92 -6.25
C PRO A 76 -2.26 23.78 -6.07
N LEU A 77 -1.46 24.51 -6.87
CA LEU A 77 0.02 24.42 -6.84
C LEU A 77 0.62 24.62 -5.45
N ILE A 78 0.03 25.49 -4.63
CA ILE A 78 0.49 25.76 -3.25
C ILE A 78 0.46 24.49 -2.38
N LEU A 79 -0.42 23.53 -2.68
CA LEU A 79 -0.56 22.28 -1.95
C LEU A 79 0.25 21.12 -2.55
N HIS A 80 0.93 21.29 -3.70
CA HIS A 80 1.66 20.18 -4.34
C HIS A 80 2.78 19.60 -3.45
N LYS A 81 3.42 20.42 -2.62
CA LYS A 81 4.40 19.94 -1.64
C LYS A 81 3.76 19.03 -0.59
N ALA A 82 2.61 19.44 -0.05
CA ALA A 82 1.85 18.64 0.91
C ALA A 82 1.34 17.34 0.27
N LEU A 83 0.79 17.43 -0.96
CA LEU A 83 0.36 16.27 -1.73
C LEU A 83 1.52 15.27 -1.93
N LYS A 84 2.74 15.74 -2.22
CA LYS A 84 3.93 14.88 -2.36
C LYS A 84 4.22 14.12 -1.08
N SER A 85 4.12 14.79 0.07
CA SER A 85 4.29 14.14 1.37
C SER A 85 3.21 13.08 1.62
N VAL A 86 1.94 13.37 1.29
CA VAL A 86 0.85 12.39 1.40
C VAL A 86 1.11 11.17 0.52
N ALA A 87 1.59 11.38 -0.72
CA ALA A 87 1.89 10.32 -1.66
C ALA A 87 2.97 9.33 -1.17
N LEU A 88 3.79 9.73 -0.21
CA LEU A 88 4.79 8.87 0.44
C LEU A 88 4.29 8.33 1.79
N LEU A 89 3.60 9.18 2.56
CA LEU A 89 3.12 8.86 3.91
C LEU A 89 2.06 7.76 3.90
N VAL A 90 1.06 7.86 3.02
CA VAL A 90 -0.06 6.90 3.03
C VAL A 90 0.41 5.49 2.67
N PRO A 91 1.20 5.27 1.59
CA PRO A 91 1.78 3.96 1.32
C PRO A 91 2.59 3.40 2.49
N TRP A 92 3.37 4.25 3.18
CA TRP A 92 4.12 3.83 4.36
C TRP A 92 3.22 3.40 5.52
N MET A 93 2.15 4.17 5.79
CA MET A 93 1.15 3.84 6.81
C MET A 93 0.41 2.54 6.53
N VAL A 94 0.20 2.18 5.26
CA VAL A 94 -0.42 0.92 4.84
C VAL A 94 0.58 -0.25 4.92
N TRP A 95 1.83 0.00 4.53
CA TRP A 95 2.89 -1.01 4.54
C TRP A 95 3.24 -1.51 5.94
N LYS A 96 3.24 -0.61 6.94
CA LYS A 96 3.53 -0.93 8.34
C LYS A 96 2.66 -2.04 8.92
N PRO A 97 1.31 -1.93 8.97
CA PRO A 97 0.43 -2.97 9.49
C PRO A 97 0.47 -4.24 8.63
N ARG A 98 0.61 -4.13 7.30
CA ARG A 98 0.74 -5.31 6.43
C ARG A 98 1.96 -6.14 6.82
N ASN A 99 3.11 -5.49 7.08
CA ASN A 99 4.31 -6.19 7.50
C ASN A 99 4.21 -6.74 8.92
N SER A 100 3.50 -6.08 9.83
CA SER A 100 3.17 -6.67 11.13
C SER A 100 2.37 -7.96 10.95
N CYS A 101 1.36 -7.99 10.08
CA CYS A 101 0.64 -9.22 9.78
C CYS A 101 1.56 -10.31 9.21
N VAL A 102 2.50 -9.98 8.32
CA VAL A 102 3.46 -10.98 7.80
C VAL A 102 4.36 -11.56 8.90
N LEU A 103 4.78 -10.74 9.86
CA LEU A 103 5.64 -11.16 10.97
C LEU A 103 4.88 -11.93 12.06
N ASP A 104 3.63 -11.59 12.33
CA ASP A 104 2.77 -12.30 13.28
C ASP A 104 2.29 -13.66 12.73
N ASN A 105 2.27 -13.81 11.40
CA ASN A 105 1.95 -15.07 10.71
C ASN A 105 3.21 -15.89 10.36
N ALA A 106 4.39 -15.53 10.88
CA ALA A 106 5.67 -16.22 10.64
C ALA A 106 6.00 -17.28 11.70
#